data_AF-A0A5N6YIS4-F1
#
_entry.id   AF-A0A5N6YIS4-F1
#
_cell.length_a   1.000
_cell.length_b   1.000
_cell.length_c   1.000
_cell.angle_alpha   90.00
_cell.angle_beta   90.00
_cell.angle_gamma   90.00
#
_symmetry.space_group_name_H-M   'P 1'
#
loop_
_entity.id
_entity.type
_entity.pdbx_description
1 polymer ?
#
loop_
_entity_poly.entity_id
_entity_poly.type
_entity_poly.pdbx_seq_one_letter_code
_entity_poly.pdbx_strand_id
1 'polypeptide(L)'
;MKTFSDTRQRVVAMHKECLERLGLSDIIIKEYRAPRGWEAINFAVVVATLIVFSRGSNFQPGSLLYETAGLDRFPAFTQFCHTVQPIPGTLLLGIHAIEVVLLAVKRLKPHGVPFLSGVWIAWVATIMIEGVFAFRRFDRMVKEEQVKREHRK
;
A
#
# COMPACT_ATOMS: atom_id res chain seq x y z
N MET A 1 47.90 -20.09 -8.84
CA MET A 1 47.50 -19.23 -7.70
C MET A 1 46.04 -18.84 -7.88
N LYS A 2 45.18 -19.07 -6.87
CA LYS A 2 43.82 -18.52 -6.87
C LYS A 2 43.93 -17.00 -6.73
N THR A 3 43.46 -16.26 -7.73
CA THR A 3 43.52 -14.79 -7.74
C THR A 3 42.40 -14.22 -6.88
N PHE A 4 42.60 -13.00 -6.33
CA PHE A 4 41.58 -12.33 -5.51
C PHE A 4 40.24 -12.14 -6.25
N SER A 5 40.25 -12.07 -7.58
CA SER A 5 39.04 -11.99 -8.41
C SER A 5 38.15 -13.24 -8.28
N ASP A 6 38.74 -14.43 -8.27
CA ASP A 6 38.03 -15.72 -8.10
C ASP A 6 37.37 -15.81 -6.71
N THR A 7 38.09 -15.38 -5.67
CA THR A 7 37.55 -15.31 -4.30
C THR A 7 36.36 -14.34 -4.20
N ARG A 8 36.47 -13.14 -4.80
CA ARG A 8 35.38 -12.15 -4.81
C ARG A 8 34.12 -12.70 -5.48
N GLN A 9 34.26 -13.34 -6.64
CA GLN A 9 33.11 -13.91 -7.36
C GLN A 9 32.39 -14.98 -6.55
N ARG A 10 33.12 -15.87 -5.88
CA ARG A 10 32.54 -16.91 -5.00
C ARG A 10 31.77 -16.32 -3.83
N VAL A 11 32.30 -15.28 -3.18
CA VAL A 11 31.62 -14.62 -2.06
C VAL A 11 30.32 -13.94 -2.53
N VAL A 12 30.33 -13.28 -3.69
CA VAL A 12 29.12 -12.68 -4.27
C VAL A 12 28.08 -13.74 -4.62
N ALA A 13 28.49 -14.87 -5.19
CA ALA A 13 27.59 -15.99 -5.50
C ALA A 13 26.97 -16.58 -4.21
N MET A 14 27.79 -16.85 -3.20
CA MET A 14 27.33 -17.33 -1.89
C MET A 14 26.33 -16.37 -1.25
N HIS A 15 26.61 -15.06 -1.28
CA HIS A 15 25.70 -14.05 -0.74
C HIS A 15 24.33 -14.08 -1.45
N LYS A 16 24.31 -14.19 -2.79
CA LYS A 16 23.07 -14.30 -3.55
C LYS A 16 22.29 -15.57 -3.20
N GLU A 17 22.96 -16.72 -3.09
CA GLU A 17 22.34 -17.99 -2.69
C GLU A 17 21.72 -17.90 -1.28
N CYS A 18 22.42 -17.28 -0.32
CA CYS A 18 21.88 -17.06 1.02
C CYS A 18 20.60 -16.21 0.99
N LEU A 19 20.58 -15.11 0.24
CA LEU A 19 19.40 -14.26 0.13
C LEU A 19 18.21 -15.01 -0.49
N GLU A 20 18.46 -15.77 -1.57
CA GLU A 20 17.43 -16.57 -2.24
C GLU A 20 16.81 -17.60 -1.29
N ARG A 21 17.64 -18.36 -0.55
CA ARG A 21 17.15 -19.34 0.42
C ARG A 21 16.38 -18.73 1.58
N LEU A 22 16.70 -17.49 1.96
CA LEU A 22 15.98 -16.75 3.00
C LEU A 22 14.72 -16.04 2.47
N GLY A 23 14.48 -16.06 1.15
CA GLY A 23 13.39 -15.31 0.52
C GLY A 23 13.57 -13.79 0.66
N LEU A 24 14.82 -13.33 0.73
CA LEU A 24 15.19 -11.92 0.88
C LEU A 24 15.65 -11.36 -0.46
N SER A 25 15.38 -10.08 -0.66
CA SER A 25 15.91 -9.29 -1.76
C SER A 25 17.25 -8.69 -1.38
N ASP A 26 18.12 -8.50 -2.36
CA ASP A 26 19.33 -7.68 -2.20
C ASP A 26 19.04 -6.17 -2.24
N ILE A 27 17.77 -5.79 -2.47
CA ILE A 27 17.25 -4.43 -2.39
C ILE A 27 16.55 -4.23 -1.05
N ILE A 28 17.04 -3.26 -0.28
CA ILE A 28 16.52 -2.91 1.05
C ILE A 28 15.75 -1.60 0.98
N ILE A 29 14.50 -1.61 1.43
CA ILE A 29 13.67 -0.41 1.55
C ILE A 29 13.72 0.07 3.01
N LYS A 30 14.24 1.29 3.20
CA LYS A 30 14.47 1.87 4.55
C LYS A 30 13.49 2.97 4.93
N GLU A 31 12.73 3.47 3.96
CA GLU A 31 11.87 4.64 4.15
C GLU A 31 10.45 4.36 3.65
N TYR A 32 9.52 5.13 4.19
CA TYR A 32 8.17 5.23 3.66
C TYR A 32 8.08 6.46 2.75
N ARG A 33 7.40 6.33 1.61
CA ARG A 33 7.05 7.48 0.76
C ARG A 33 5.54 7.61 0.71
N ALA A 34 5.05 8.75 1.18
CA ALA A 34 3.65 9.14 1.07
C ALA A 34 3.22 9.29 -0.40
N PRO A 35 1.93 9.12 -0.72
CA PRO A 35 1.39 9.44 -2.03
C PRO A 35 1.70 10.90 -2.42
N ARG A 36 2.09 11.12 -3.67
CA ARG A 36 2.41 12.45 -4.22
C ARG A 36 1.76 12.65 -5.58
N GLY A 37 1.49 13.91 -5.94
CA GLY A 37 0.88 14.25 -7.23
C GLY A 37 -0.47 13.57 -7.41
N TRP A 38 -0.63 12.84 -8.52
CA TRP A 38 -1.88 12.12 -8.82
C TRP A 38 -2.25 11.06 -7.77
N GLU A 39 -1.26 10.43 -7.13
CA GLU A 39 -1.53 9.47 -6.05
C GLU A 39 -2.14 10.14 -4.83
N ALA A 40 -1.77 11.39 -4.53
CA ALA A 40 -2.34 12.12 -3.40
C ALA A 40 -3.82 12.46 -3.64
N ILE A 41 -4.19 12.74 -4.89
CA ILE A 41 -5.59 12.95 -5.28
C ILE A 41 -6.39 11.66 -5.09
N ASN A 42 -5.87 10.52 -5.56
CA ASN A 42 -6.52 9.22 -5.34
C ASN A 42 -6.65 8.88 -3.86
N PHE A 43 -5.60 9.09 -3.07
CA PHE A 43 -5.64 8.93 -1.61
C PHE A 43 -6.77 9.76 -1.00
N ALA A 44 -6.86 11.05 -1.35
CA ALA A 44 -7.88 11.94 -0.84
C ALA A 44 -9.30 11.49 -1.24
N VAL A 45 -9.50 11.04 -2.48
CA VAL A 45 -10.80 10.51 -2.96
C VAL A 45 -11.19 9.25 -2.20
N VAL A 46 -10.25 8.33 -1.96
CA VAL A 46 -10.54 7.10 -1.22
C VAL A 46 -10.87 7.42 0.25
N VAL A 47 -10.11 8.30 0.90
CA VAL A 47 -10.42 8.77 2.26
C VAL A 47 -11.79 9.44 2.33
N ALA A 48 -12.10 10.33 1.38
CA ALA A 48 -13.41 10.96 1.30
C ALA A 48 -14.53 9.93 1.15
N THR A 49 -14.32 8.90 0.31
CA THR A 49 -15.27 7.80 0.11
C THR A 49 -15.48 7.02 1.41
N LEU A 50 -14.41 6.67 2.12
CA LEU A 50 -14.50 5.98 3.42
C LEU A 50 -15.26 6.81 4.45
N ILE A 51 -15.07 8.14 4.48
CA ILE A 51 -15.79 9.04 5.39
C ILE A 51 -17.27 9.12 5.02
N VAL A 52 -17.58 9.33 3.74
CA VAL A 52 -18.95 9.43 3.23
C VAL A 52 -19.72 8.13 3.48
N PHE A 53 -19.09 6.98 3.24
CA PHE A 53 -19.68 5.65 3.43
C PHE A 53 -19.45 5.05 4.82
N SER A 54 -18.92 5.81 5.78
CA SER A 54 -18.67 5.31 7.15
C SER A 54 -19.94 4.94 7.92
N ARG A 55 -21.07 5.58 7.59
CA ARG A 55 -22.38 5.33 8.20
C ARG A 55 -23.49 5.57 7.18
N GLY A 56 -24.47 4.67 7.12
CA GLY A 56 -25.63 4.81 6.24
C GLY A 56 -26.40 6.11 6.46
N SER A 57 -26.45 6.61 7.71
CA SER A 57 -27.13 7.85 8.06
C SER A 57 -26.62 9.08 7.31
N ASN A 58 -25.40 9.06 6.75
CA ASN A 58 -24.88 10.16 5.91
C ASN A 58 -25.73 10.40 4.65
N PHE A 59 -26.52 9.40 4.22
CA PHE A 59 -27.40 9.47 3.06
C PHE A 59 -28.88 9.65 3.43
N GLN A 60 -29.17 9.99 4.68
CA GLN A 60 -30.53 10.21 5.19
C GLN A 60 -30.72 11.67 5.66
N PRO A 61 -31.96 12.20 5.60
CA PRO A 61 -32.30 13.53 6.10
C PRO A 61 -31.86 13.75 7.55
N GLY A 62 -31.48 14.98 7.87
CA GLY A 62 -31.00 15.37 9.20
C GLY A 62 -29.51 15.08 9.46
N SER A 63 -28.80 14.44 8.54
CA SER A 63 -27.34 14.33 8.61
C SER A 63 -26.66 15.54 7.98
N LEU A 64 -25.55 16.01 8.57
CA LEU A 64 -24.81 17.16 8.05
C LEU A 64 -24.42 16.99 6.58
N LEU A 65 -24.03 15.78 6.15
CA LEU A 65 -23.63 15.51 4.78
C LEU A 65 -24.82 15.61 3.80
N TYR A 66 -25.96 15.04 4.19
CA TYR A 66 -27.18 15.09 3.39
C TYR A 66 -27.66 16.52 3.15
N GLU A 67 -27.69 17.33 4.21
CA GLU A 67 -28.15 18.72 4.16
C GLU A 67 -27.14 19.63 3.41
N THR A 68 -25.85 19.56 3.75
CA THR A 68 -24.84 20.48 3.19
C THR A 68 -24.53 20.22 1.72
N ALA A 69 -24.59 18.96 1.27
CA ALA A 69 -24.41 18.61 -0.14
C ALA A 69 -25.69 18.80 -0.98
N GLY A 70 -26.84 19.07 -0.34
CA GLY A 70 -28.15 19.15 -1.00
C GLY A 70 -28.49 17.85 -1.73
N LEU A 71 -28.37 16.73 -1.00
CA LEU A 71 -28.66 15.40 -1.52
C LEU A 71 -30.17 15.13 -1.70
N ASP A 72 -31.01 15.95 -1.07
CA ASP A 72 -32.46 16.03 -1.25
C ASP A 72 -32.85 16.16 -2.74
N ARG A 73 -32.03 16.85 -3.53
CA ARG A 73 -32.22 17.01 -4.99
C ARG A 73 -32.04 15.72 -5.79
N PHE A 74 -31.44 14.69 -5.20
CA PHE A 74 -31.08 13.44 -5.88
C PHE A 74 -31.56 12.19 -5.12
N PRO A 75 -32.87 12.04 -4.86
CA PRO A 75 -33.41 11.03 -3.95
C PRO A 75 -33.02 9.60 -4.36
N ALA A 76 -33.05 9.30 -5.66
CA ALA A 76 -32.66 7.99 -6.20
C ALA A 76 -31.18 7.65 -5.93
N PHE A 77 -30.29 8.64 -6.05
CA PHE A 77 -28.86 8.46 -5.79
C PHE A 77 -28.58 8.22 -4.30
N THR A 78 -29.20 9.00 -3.41
CA THR A 78 -29.08 8.79 -1.96
C THR A 78 -29.59 7.43 -1.52
N GLN A 79 -30.74 7.00 -2.04
CA GLN A 79 -31.29 5.69 -1.70
C GLN A 79 -30.39 4.55 -2.19
N PHE A 80 -29.83 4.68 -3.39
CA PHE A 80 -28.83 3.74 -3.90
C PHE A 80 -27.59 3.70 -2.97
N CYS A 81 -27.00 4.84 -2.65
CA CYS A 81 -25.82 4.92 -1.78
C CYS A 81 -26.09 4.33 -0.39
N HIS A 82 -27.25 4.63 0.21
CA HIS A 82 -27.67 4.05 1.49
C HIS A 82 -27.77 2.51 1.42
N THR A 83 -28.35 1.99 0.33
CA THR A 83 -28.54 0.54 0.13
C THR A 83 -27.21 -0.18 -0.08
N VAL A 84 -26.29 0.44 -0.84
CA VAL A 84 -24.98 -0.15 -1.16
C VAL A 84 -23.99 0.03 -0.02
N GLN A 85 -24.16 1.01 0.87
CA GLN A 85 -23.21 1.35 1.94
C GLN A 85 -22.59 0.19 2.74
N PRO A 86 -23.33 -0.86 3.15
CA PRO A 86 -22.72 -1.97 3.89
C PRO A 86 -21.73 -2.81 3.05
N ILE A 87 -21.86 -2.79 1.71
CA ILE A 87 -21.02 -3.60 0.81
C ILE A 87 -19.57 -3.09 0.82
N PRO A 88 -19.26 -1.80 0.56
CA PRO A 88 -17.91 -1.29 0.71
C PRO A 88 -17.34 -1.58 2.09
N GLY A 89 -18.08 -1.34 3.18
CA GLY A 89 -17.55 -1.54 4.53
C GLY A 89 -17.06 -2.98 4.78
N THR A 90 -17.82 -3.98 4.36
CA THR A 90 -17.50 -5.40 4.61
C THR A 90 -16.52 -5.96 3.59
N LEU A 91 -16.78 -5.77 2.30
CA LEU A 91 -15.96 -6.31 1.22
C LEU A 91 -14.60 -5.62 1.14
N LEU A 92 -14.57 -4.28 1.23
CA LEU A 92 -13.32 -3.52 1.15
C LEU A 92 -12.43 -3.85 2.33
N LEU A 93 -12.96 -3.88 3.56
CA LEU A 93 -12.16 -4.22 4.74
C LEU A 93 -11.57 -5.64 4.63
N GLY A 94 -12.36 -6.60 4.15
CA GLY A 94 -11.89 -7.97 3.91
C GLY A 94 -10.76 -8.03 2.88
N ILE A 95 -10.92 -7.34 1.75
CA ILE A 95 -9.89 -7.27 0.70
C ILE A 95 -8.62 -6.60 1.24
N HIS A 96 -8.74 -5.46 1.91
CA HIS A 96 -7.59 -4.72 2.43
C HIS A 96 -6.87 -5.49 3.53
N ALA A 97 -7.56 -6.30 4.33
CA ALA A 97 -6.92 -7.20 5.30
C ALA A 97 -6.04 -8.25 4.60
N ILE A 98 -6.51 -8.84 3.49
CA ILE A 98 -5.71 -9.76 2.67
C ILE A 98 -4.52 -9.02 2.05
N GLU A 99 -4.74 -7.81 1.52
CA GLU A 99 -3.69 -6.98 0.93
C GLU A 99 -2.60 -6.62 1.95
N VAL A 100 -2.94 -6.32 3.21
CA VAL A 100 -1.96 -6.10 4.28
C VAL A 100 -1.07 -7.32 4.47
N VAL A 101 -1.65 -8.52 4.56
CA VAL A 101 -0.89 -9.77 4.73
C VAL A 101 0.03 -9.99 3.53
N LEU A 102 -0.48 -9.80 2.31
CA LEU A 102 0.31 -9.92 1.09
C LEU A 102 1.45 -8.90 1.05
N LEU A 103 1.22 -7.64 1.38
CA LEU A 103 2.26 -6.62 1.43
C LEU A 103 3.32 -6.97 2.49
N ALA A 104 2.90 -7.37 3.69
CA ALA A 104 3.81 -7.72 4.76
C ALA A 104 4.73 -8.90 4.38
N VAL A 105 4.16 -9.98 3.83
CA VAL A 105 4.87 -11.22 3.54
C VAL A 105 5.62 -11.18 2.21
N LYS A 106 5.04 -10.59 1.16
CA LYS A 106 5.59 -10.63 -0.21
C LYS A 106 6.42 -9.39 -0.57
N ARG A 107 6.38 -8.33 0.23
CA ARG A 107 7.10 -7.08 -0.04
C ARG A 107 7.93 -6.60 1.15
N LEU A 108 7.30 -6.26 2.28
CA LEU A 108 8.01 -5.65 3.42
C LEU A 108 9.11 -6.56 3.97
N LYS A 109 8.78 -7.84 4.26
CA LYS A 109 9.75 -8.80 4.77
C LYS A 109 10.89 -9.08 3.77
N PRO A 110 10.64 -9.45 2.50
CA PRO A 110 11.71 -9.66 1.52
C PRO A 110 12.63 -8.44 1.33
N HIS A 111 12.10 -7.23 1.42
CA HIS A 111 12.88 -5.99 1.24
C HIS A 111 13.42 -5.40 2.55
N GLY A 112 13.49 -6.21 3.60
CA GLY A 112 14.19 -5.87 4.85
C GLY A 112 13.52 -4.79 5.69
N VAL A 113 12.22 -4.53 5.51
CA VAL A 113 11.46 -3.59 6.35
C VAL A 113 11.17 -4.29 7.69
N PRO A 114 11.69 -3.79 8.82
CA PRO A 114 11.54 -4.50 10.10
C PRO A 114 10.08 -4.52 10.56
N PHE A 115 9.61 -5.69 11.01
CA PHE A 115 8.25 -5.88 11.50
C PHE A 115 7.94 -4.89 12.65
N LEU A 116 6.76 -4.26 12.59
CA LEU A 116 6.30 -3.23 13.54
C LEU A 116 7.19 -1.98 13.67
N SER A 117 8.18 -1.79 12.79
CA SER A 117 8.86 -0.50 12.71
C SER A 117 7.91 0.62 12.27
N GLY A 118 8.27 1.88 12.52
CA GLY A 118 7.46 3.02 12.04
C GLY A 118 7.22 3.00 10.52
N VAL A 119 8.22 2.56 9.74
CA VAL A 119 8.09 2.39 8.28
C VAL A 119 7.11 1.27 7.94
N TRP A 120 7.17 0.14 8.66
CA TRP A 120 6.24 -0.97 8.47
C TRP A 120 4.80 -0.54 8.76
N ILE A 121 4.59 0.15 9.89
CA ILE A 121 3.27 0.65 10.29
C ILE A 121 2.75 1.65 9.25
N ALA A 122 3.58 2.56 8.76
CA ALA A 122 3.18 3.52 7.73
C ALA A 122 2.71 2.82 6.43
N TRP A 123 3.41 1.78 6.00
CA TRP A 123 3.01 0.97 4.84
C TRP A 123 1.69 0.22 5.08
N VAL A 124 1.52 -0.38 6.25
CA VAL A 124 0.28 -1.11 6.63
C VAL A 124 -0.92 -0.17 6.75
N ALA A 125 -0.74 0.99 7.38
CA ALA A 125 -1.78 2.01 7.47
C ALA A 125 -2.18 2.51 6.08
N THR A 126 -1.21 2.73 5.19
CA THR A 126 -1.50 3.25 3.87
C THR A 126 -2.18 2.24 2.97
N ILE A 127 -1.79 0.97 3.01
CA ILE A 127 -2.47 -0.06 2.22
C ILE A 127 -3.88 -0.34 2.71
N MET A 128 -4.15 -0.19 4.02
CA MET A 128 -5.52 -0.25 4.54
C MET A 128 -6.41 0.86 3.96
N ILE A 129 -5.84 1.96 3.49
CA ILE A 129 -6.56 3.06 2.86
C ILE A 129 -6.60 2.90 1.33
N GLU A 130 -5.45 2.78 0.67
CA GLU A 130 -5.35 2.85 -0.80
C GLU A 130 -5.34 1.48 -1.51
N GLY A 131 -5.14 0.39 -0.77
CA GLY A 131 -5.00 -0.96 -1.33
C GLY A 131 -3.90 -1.06 -2.38
N VAL A 132 -4.24 -1.56 -3.58
CA VAL A 132 -3.34 -1.79 -4.71
C VAL A 132 -2.41 -0.62 -5.08
N PHE A 133 -2.81 0.65 -4.84
CA PHE A 133 -1.93 1.78 -5.16
C PHE A 133 -0.70 1.84 -4.24
N ALA A 134 -0.84 1.41 -2.99
CA ALA A 134 0.30 1.28 -2.08
C ALA A 134 1.29 0.21 -2.58
N PHE A 135 0.80 -0.92 -3.13
CA PHE A 135 1.66 -1.93 -3.78
C PHE A 135 2.45 -1.34 -4.94
N ARG A 136 1.77 -0.63 -5.85
CA ARG A 136 2.42 -0.02 -7.02
C ARG A 136 3.49 0.98 -6.62
N ARG A 137 3.23 1.78 -5.58
CA ARG A 137 4.22 2.73 -5.05
C ARG A 137 5.42 2.00 -4.45
N PHE A 138 5.20 0.94 -3.67
CA PHE A 138 6.27 0.13 -3.12
C PHE A 138 7.13 -0.50 -4.23
N ASP A 139 6.50 -1.13 -5.22
CA ASP A 139 7.19 -1.79 -6.34
C ASP A 139 8.00 -0.80 -7.18
N ARG A 140 7.48 0.42 -7.38
CA ARG A 140 8.23 1.51 -8.00
C ARG A 140 9.46 1.87 -7.19
N MET A 141 9.36 1.99 -5.87
CA MET A 141 10.52 2.28 -5.00
C MET A 141 11.59 1.20 -5.09
N VAL A 142 11.19 -0.08 -5.11
CA VAL A 142 12.12 -1.21 -5.30
C VAL A 142 12.85 -1.08 -6.64
N LYS A 143 12.11 -0.80 -7.72
CA LYS A 143 12.70 -0.62 -9.05
C LYS A 143 13.67 0.56 -9.11
N GLU A 144 13.33 1.68 -8.48
CA GLU A 144 14.22 2.86 -8.40
C GLU A 144 15.51 2.54 -7.64
N GLU A 145 15.43 1.83 -6.51
CA GLU A 145 16.62 1.44 -5.76
C GLU A 145 17.47 0.40 -6.52
N GLN A 146 16.84 -0.49 -7.28
CA GLN A 146 17.54 -1.40 -8.18
C GLN A 146 18.35 -0.62 -9.23
N VAL A 147 17.71 0.32 -9.93
CA VAL A 147 18.37 1.16 -10.95
C VAL A 147 19.52 1.96 -10.35
N LYS A 148 19.32 2.60 -9.18
CA LYS A 148 20.38 3.34 -8.48
C LYS A 148 21.56 2.46 -8.09
N ARG A 149 21.33 1.17 -7.79
CA ARG A 149 22.38 0.21 -7.45
C ARG A 149 23.14 -0.25 -8.68
N GLU A 150 22.46 -0.42 -9.82
CA GLU A 150 23.09 -0.76 -11.09
C GLU A 150 23.99 0.37 -11.61
N HIS A 151 23.57 1.63 -11.53
CA HIS A 151 24.39 2.79 -11.92
C HIS A 151 25.60 3.06 -11.02
N ARG A 152 25.62 2.50 -9.80
CA ARG A 152 26.74 2.64 -8.86
C ARG A 152 27.78 1.52 -8.95
N LYS A 153 27.51 0.47 -9.74
CA LYS A 153 28.46 -0.62 -10.00
C LYS A 153 29.40 -0.25 -11.12
#